data_AF-X2CRK0-F1
#
_entry.id   AF-X2CRK0-F1
#
_cell.length_a   1.000
_cell.length_b   1.000
_cell.length_c   1.000
_cell.angle_alpha   90.00
_cell.angle_beta   90.00
_cell.angle_gamma   90.00
#
_symmetry.space_group_name_H-M   'P 1'
#
loop_
_entity.id
_entity.type
_entity.pdbx_description
1 polymer ?
#
loop_
_entity_poly.entity_id
_entity_poly.type
_entity_poly.pdbx_seq_one_letter_code
_entity_poly.pdbx_strand_id
1 'polypeptide(L)' 'PFSMKFFLVAITFLLFDLEIALLLPLPWAIQMYNINIMMLTAFILVSVLALGLAHEWLQKGLEWTE' A
#
# COMPACT_ATOMS: atom_id res chain seq x y z
N PRO A 1 -14.15 4.53 -25.86
CA PRO A 1 -13.50 5.65 -25.15
C PRO A 1 -12.77 5.09 -23.93
N PHE A 2 -11.48 5.40 -23.75
CA PHE A 2 -10.70 4.90 -22.62
C PHE A 2 -11.10 5.63 -21.34
N SER A 3 -11.48 4.91 -20.30
CA SER A 3 -11.81 5.52 -19.01
C SER A 3 -10.54 5.64 -18.18
N MET A 4 -10.10 6.88 -17.98
CA MET A 4 -8.94 7.24 -17.16
C MET A 4 -9.08 6.73 -15.71
N LYS A 5 -10.30 6.53 -15.21
CA LYS A 5 -10.57 6.00 -13.87
C LYS A 5 -10.08 4.55 -13.74
N PHE A 6 -10.37 3.68 -14.72
CA PHE A 6 -9.89 2.29 -14.68
C PHE A 6 -8.36 2.20 -14.75
N PHE A 7 -7.72 3.11 -15.49
CA PHE A 7 -6.27 3.17 -15.56
C PHE A 7 -5.63 3.58 -14.23
N LEU A 8 -6.20 4.60 -13.55
CA LEU A 8 -5.74 5.00 -12.23
C LEU A 8 -5.89 3.86 -11.23
N VAL A 9 -7.05 3.20 -11.19
CA VAL A 9 -7.27 2.03 -10.31
C VAL A 9 -6.27 0.90 -10.59
N ALA A 10 -5.90 0.66 -11.86
CA ALA A 10 -4.92 -0.36 -12.21
C ALA A 10 -3.50 -0.01 -11.71
N ILE A 11 -3.10 1.25 -11.80
CA ILE A 11 -1.80 1.71 -11.27
C ILE A 11 -1.78 1.58 -9.75
N THR A 12 -2.85 2.00 -9.09
CA THR A 12 -2.90 2.01 -7.62
C THR A 12 -2.96 0.59 -7.07
N PHE A 13 -3.70 -0.30 -7.73
CA PHE A 13 -3.62 -1.74 -7.48
C PHE A 13 -2.19 -2.30 -7.64
N LEU A 14 -1.48 -1.93 -8.71
CA LEU A 14 -0.12 -2.42 -8.95
C LEU A 14 0.89 -1.91 -7.90
N LEU A 15 0.73 -0.66 -7.44
CA LEU A 15 1.55 -0.11 -6.35
C LEU A 15 1.24 -0.81 -5.02
N PHE A 16 -0.03 -1.02 -4.69
CA PHE A 16 -0.42 -1.75 -3.48
C PHE A 16 0.07 -3.19 -3.47
N ASP A 17 0.02 -3.89 -4.61
CA ASP A 17 0.53 -5.26 -4.73
C ASP A 17 2.05 -5.34 -4.47
N LEU A 18 2.79 -4.35 -4.98
CA LEU A 18 4.23 -4.23 -4.72
C LEU A 18 4.54 -3.97 -3.24
N GLU A 19 3.77 -3.10 -2.57
CA GLU A 19 3.95 -2.83 -1.14
C GLU A 19 3.59 -4.04 -0.27
N ILE A 20 2.56 -4.81 -0.63
CA ILE A 20 2.20 -6.06 0.05
C ILE A 20 3.29 -7.12 -0.15
N ALA A 21 3.89 -7.20 -1.34
CA ALA A 21 5.02 -8.09 -1.59
C ALA A 21 6.22 -7.78 -0.67
N LEU A 22 6.43 -6.50 -0.32
CA LEU A 22 7.45 -6.07 0.64
C LEU A 22 7.09 -6.42 2.10
N LEU A 23 5.80 -6.57 2.44
CA LEU A 23 5.33 -7.02 3.76
C LEU A 23 5.38 -8.55 3.94
N LEU A 24 5.36 -9.32 2.85
CA LEU A 24 5.35 -10.78 2.88
C LEU A 24 6.49 -11.44 3.69
N PRO A 25 7.75 -10.93 3.71
CA PRO A 25 8.82 -11.54 4.49
C PRO A 25 8.77 -11.26 6.00
N LEU A 26 7.80 -10.48 6.51
CA LEU A 26 7.71 -10.14 7.93
C LEU A 26 7.66 -11.34 8.89
N PRO A 27 6.94 -12.45 8.60
CA PRO A 27 6.95 -13.62 9.49
C PRO A 27 8.34 -14.22 9.69
N TRP A 28 9.19 -14.19 8.67
CA TRP A 28 10.60 -14.62 8.79
C TRP A 28 11.45 -13.57 9.52
N ALA A 29 11.15 -12.28 9.32
CA ALA A 29 11.87 -11.20 9.99
C ALA A 29 11.72 -11.21 11.52
N ILE A 30 10.61 -11.76 12.06
CA ILE A 30 10.38 -11.86 13.51
C ILE A 30 11.47 -12.70 14.22
N GLN A 31 12.12 -13.62 13.49
CA GLN A 31 13.19 -14.46 14.04
C GLN A 31 14.55 -13.73 14.14
N MET A 32 14.64 -12.48 13.67
CA MET A 32 15.88 -11.70 13.71
C MET A 32 16.16 -11.14 15.11
N TYR A 33 17.45 -10.94 15.41
CA TYR A 33 17.91 -10.42 16.70
C TYR A 33 17.37 -9.02 17.03
N ASN A 34 17.00 -8.22 16.02
CA ASN A 34 16.60 -6.82 16.19
C ASN A 34 15.10 -6.59 15.91
N ILE A 35 14.25 -7.12 16.79
CA ILE A 35 12.79 -7.03 16.70
C ILE A 35 12.31 -5.58 16.72
N ASN A 36 12.94 -4.69 17.49
CA ASN A 36 12.52 -3.29 17.61
C ASN A 36 12.63 -2.53 16.27
N ILE A 37 13.74 -2.71 15.54
CA ILE A 37 13.94 -2.07 14.23
C ILE A 37 12.99 -2.69 13.19
N MET A 38 12.78 -4.00 13.23
CA MET A 38 11.80 -4.67 12.36
C MET A 38 10.38 -4.13 12.59
N MET A 39 9.95 -3.99 13.85
CA MET A 39 8.62 -3.45 14.17
C MET A 39 8.47 -2.00 13.70
N LEU A 40 9.50 -1.16 13.88
CA LEU A 40 9.49 0.23 13.42
C LEU A 40 9.36 0.31 11.89
N THR A 41 10.16 -0.48 11.17
CA THR A 41 10.15 -0.50 9.70
C THR A 41 8.83 -1.04 9.14
N ALA A 42 8.28 -2.10 9.73
CA ALA A 42 6.96 -2.61 9.38
C ALA A 42 5.85 -1.57 9.62
N PHE A 43 5.89 -0.87 10.75
CA PHE A 43 4.93 0.18 11.06
C PHE A 43 5.00 1.35 10.08
N ILE A 44 6.21 1.80 9.74
CA ILE A 44 6.43 2.83 8.73
C ILE A 44 5.84 2.39 7.39
N LEU A 45 6.10 1.16 6.94
CA LEU A 45 5.63 0.68 5.65
C LEU A 45 4.10 0.60 5.58
N VAL A 46 3.45 0.09 6.63
CA VAL A 46 1.98 0.09 6.74
C VAL A 46 1.41 1.52 6.79
N SER A 47 2.09 2.46 7.47
CA SER A 47 1.64 3.85 7.54
C SER A 47 1.70 4.55 6.18
N VAL A 48 2.71 4.27 5.37
CA VAL A 48 2.83 4.80 3.99
C VAL A 48 1.71 4.26 3.12
N LEU A 49 1.44 2.96 3.19
CA LEU A 49 0.34 2.31 2.47
C LEU A 49 -1.02 2.95 2.82
N ALA A 50 -1.28 3.14 4.12
CA ALA A 50 -2.51 3.77 4.59
C ALA A 50 -2.64 5.24 4.15
N LEU A 51 -1.54 6.00 4.17
CA LEU A 51 -1.52 7.40 3.71
C LEU A 51 -1.73 7.51 2.20
N GLY A 52 -1.13 6.61 1.41
CA GLY A 52 -1.34 6.55 -0.04
C GLY A 52 -2.80 6.31 -0.40
N LEU A 53 -3.42 5.32 0.27
CA LEU A 53 -4.85 5.03 0.12
C LEU A 53 -5.72 6.23 0.52
N ALA A 54 -5.44 6.84 1.67
CA ALA A 54 -6.18 7.99 2.16
C ALA A 54 -6.12 9.17 1.20
N HIS A 55 -4.95 9.42 0.60
CA HIS A 55 -4.77 10.48 -0.39
C HIS A 55 -5.60 10.22 -1.66
N GLU A 56 -5.58 9.00 -2.20
CA GLU A 56 -6.41 8.63 -3.36
C GLU A 56 -7.90 8.71 -3.10
N TRP A 57 -8.32 8.31 -1.89
CA TRP A 57 -9.70 8.43 -1.45
C TRP A 57 -10.14 9.90 -1.44
N LEU A 58 -9.31 10.78 -0.90
CA LEU A 58 -9.60 12.21 -0.78
C LEU A 58 -9.66 12.90 -2.15
N GLN A 59 -8.88 12.43 -3.12
CA GLN A 59 -8.95 12.89 -4.51
C GLN A 59 -10.14 12.35 -5.30
N LYS A 60 -11.07 11.60 -4.66
CA LYS A 60 -12.22 10.95 -5.32
C LYS A 60 -11.81 10.02 -6.46
N GLY A 61 -10.57 9.53 -6.46
CA GLY A 61 -10.07 8.58 -7.46
C GLY A 61 -10.83 7.26 -7.45
N LEU A 62 -11.44 6.94 -6.30
CA LEU A 62 -12.21 5.73 -6.03
C LEU A 62 -13.74 5.94 -6.06
N GLU A 63 -14.23 7.17 -6.28
CA GLU A 63 -15.67 7.43 -6.37
C GLU A 63 -16.21 7.05 -7.76
N TRP A 64 -17.00 5.99 -7.78
CA TRP A 64 -17.83 5.60 -8.91
C TRP A 64 -19.10 6.44 -8.83
N THR A 65 -19.09 7.61 -9.47
CA THR A 65 -20.32 8.26 -9.88
C THR A 65 -20.90 7.42 -11.02
N GLU A 66 -22.04 6.79 -10.80
CA GLU A 66 -22.91 6.32 -11.89
C GLU A 66 -23.18 7.46 -12.90
#